data_AF-A0A9P9DU41-F1
#
_entry.id   AF-A0A9P9DU41-F1
#
_cell.length_a   1.000
_cell.length_b   1.000
_cell.length_c   1.000
_cell.angle_alpha   90.00
_cell.angle_beta   90.00
_cell.angle_gamma   90.00
#
_symmetry.space_group_name_H-M   'P 1'
#
loop_
_entity.id
_entity.type
_entity.pdbx_description
1 polymer ?
#
loop_
_entity_poly.entity_id
_entity_poly.type
_entity_poly.pdbx_seq_one_letter_code
_entity_poly.pdbx_strand_id
1 'polypeptide(L)' 'IHRRVILRDYGRPIYKASSRLALLAGLEGCIEGHESLHKAGFLHRDISINNLMINEDDDNPSWPAFLIDLDLSIKEQ' A
#
# COMPACT_ATOMS: atom_id res chain seq x y z
N ILE A 1 -8.79 25.78 2.52
CA ILE A 1 -7.64 25.55 1.61
C ILE A 1 -7.67 24.07 1.24
N HIS A 2 -7.87 23.72 -0.03
CA HIS A 2 -7.77 22.33 -0.48
C HIS A 2 -6.39 22.08 -1.10
N ARG A 3 -5.73 20.99 -0.71
CA ARG A 3 -4.47 20.53 -1.31
C ARG A 3 -4.78 19.26 -2.09
N ARG A 4 -4.27 19.14 -3.30
CA ARG A 4 -4.43 17.96 -4.16
C ARG A 4 -3.04 17.44 -4.49
N VAL A 5 -2.81 16.17 -4.19
CA VAL A 5 -1.58 15.47 -4.59
C VAL A 5 -1.91 14.65 -5.83
N ILE A 6 -1.13 14.83 -6.90
CA ILE A 6 -1.25 14.01 -8.10
C ILE A 6 -0.10 13.00 -8.04
N LEU A 7 -0.46 11.74 -7.83
CA LEU A 7 0.48 10.61 -7.88
C LEU A 7 0.34 9.94 -9.24
N ARG A 8 1.43 9.33 -9.73
CA ARG A 8 1.32 8.42 -10.88
C ARG A 8 0.47 7.23 -10.44
N ASP A 9 -0.34 6.71 -11.35
CA ASP A 9 -1.14 5.52 -11.05
C ASP A 9 -0.19 4.35 -10.88
N TYR A 10 -0.06 3.88 -9.64
CA TYR A 10 0.79 2.76 -9.28
C TYR A 10 -0.12 1.66 -8.73
N GLY A 11 -0.08 0.50 -9.37
CA GLY A 11 -0.81 -0.67 -8.94
C GLY A 11 -2.35 -0.55 -9.03
N ARG A 12 -3.01 -1.61 -8.56
CA ARG A 12 -4.46 -1.71 -8.43
C ARG A 12 -4.80 -2.10 -7.00
N PRO A 13 -6.01 -1.79 -6.50
CA PRO A 13 -6.45 -2.27 -5.20
C PRO A 13 -6.38 -3.80 -5.11
N ILE A 14 -6.06 -4.32 -3.92
CA ILE A 14 -5.80 -5.75 -3.71
C ILE A 14 -6.97 -6.66 -4.10
N TYR A 15 -8.22 -6.17 -3.98
CA TYR A 15 -9.40 -6.91 -4.39
C TYR A 15 -9.55 -7.07 -5.91
N LYS A 16 -8.72 -6.38 -6.72
CA LYS A 16 -8.64 -6.54 -8.18
C LYS A 16 -7.51 -7.47 -8.62
N ALA A 17 -6.89 -8.20 -7.69
CA ALA A 17 -5.86 -9.19 -8.00
C ALA A 17 -6.30 -10.15 -9.11
N SER A 18 -5.42 -10.42 -10.08
CA SER A 18 -5.74 -11.36 -11.17
C SER A 18 -5.82 -12.81 -10.69
N SER A 19 -5.15 -13.12 -9.59
CA SER A 19 -5.04 -14.47 -9.06
C SER A 19 -4.93 -14.49 -7.54
N ARG A 20 -5.19 -15.67 -6.94
CA ARG A 20 -4.99 -15.90 -5.50
C ARG A 20 -3.52 -15.76 -5.09
N LEU A 21 -2.60 -16.11 -6.00
CA LEU A 21 -1.18 -15.95 -5.76
C LEU A 21 -0.81 -14.47 -5.67
N ALA A 22 -1.30 -13.65 -6.61
CA ALA A 22 -1.11 -12.20 -6.58
C ALA A 22 -1.73 -11.55 -5.34
N LEU A 23 -2.90 -12.04 -4.90
CA LEU A 23 -3.53 -11.58 -3.66
C LEU A 23 -2.63 -11.86 -2.43
N LEU A 24 -2.08 -13.07 -2.34
CA LEU A 24 -1.22 -13.47 -1.22
C LEU A 24 0.12 -12.72 -1.23
N ALA A 25 0.76 -12.62 -2.39
CA ALA A 25 2.00 -11.84 -2.55
C ALA A 25 1.76 -10.36 -2.23
N GLY A 26 0.63 -9.81 -2.67
CA GLY A 26 0.20 -8.45 -2.34
C GLY A 26 -0.01 -8.22 -0.85
N LEU A 27 -0.66 -9.17 -0.18
CA LEU A 27 -0.88 -9.14 1.28
C LEU A 27 0.46 -9.18 2.03
N GLU A 28 1.35 -10.09 1.65
CA GLU A 28 2.69 -10.22 2.23
C GLU A 28 3.46 -8.90 2.12
N GLY A 29 3.56 -8.33 0.92
CA GLY A 29 4.27 -7.06 0.72
C GLY A 29 3.61 -5.87 1.45
N CYS A 30 2.29 -5.87 1.61
CA CYS A 30 1.62 -4.85 2.43
C CYS A 30 1.91 -5.01 3.93
N ILE A 31 2.05 -6.24 4.43
CA ILE A 31 2.45 -6.50 5.82
C ILE A 31 3.88 -6.02 6.05
N GLU A 32 4.81 -6.32 5.14
CA GLU A 32 6.19 -5.82 5.18
C GLU A 32 6.24 -4.28 5.12
N GLY A 33 5.41 -3.68 4.26
CA GLY A 33 5.26 -2.24 4.17
C GLY A 33 4.73 -1.62 5.46
N HIS A 34 3.75 -2.26 6.12
CA HIS A 34 3.24 -1.81 7.41
C HIS A 34 4.29 -1.93 8.52
N GLU A 35 5.03 -3.04 8.55
CA GLU A 35 6.10 -3.25 9.52
C GLU A 35 7.21 -2.20 9.34
N SER A 36 7.56 -1.88 8.09
CA SER A 36 8.52 -0.82 7.77
C SER A 36 8.04 0.56 8.23
N LEU A 37 6.74 0.84 8.05
CA LEU A 37 6.10 2.06 8.52
C LEU A 37 6.17 2.16 10.06
N HIS A 38 5.83 1.07 10.75
CA HIS A 38 5.89 0.98 12.20
C HIS A 38 7.33 1.14 12.72
N LYS A 39 8.33 0.51 12.08
CA LYS A 39 9.76 0.71 12.40
C LYS A 39 10.23 2.15 12.19
N ALA A 40 9.64 2.87 11.23
CA ALA A 40 9.87 4.30 11.03
C ALA A 40 9.16 5.19 12.08
N GLY A 41 8.45 4.59 13.04
CA GLY A 41 7.69 5.26 14.08
C GLY A 41 6.36 5.79 13.57
N PHE A 42 5.75 5.18 12.56
CA PHE A 42 4.46 5.59 12.02
C PHE A 42 3.45 4.44 12.05
N LEU A 43 2.31 4.68 12.68
CA LEU A 43 1.19 3.76 12.69
C LEU A 43 0.14 4.22 11.67
N HIS A 44 -0.12 3.39 10.66
CA HIS A 44 -1.03 3.70 9.54
C HIS A 44 -2.47 3.96 9.99
N ARG A 45 -2.96 3.11 10.91
CA ARG A 45 -4.34 3.07 11.47
C ARG A 45 -5.50 2.86 10.48
N ASP A 46 -5.35 3.19 9.22
CA ASP A 46 -6.38 3.00 8.19
C ASP A 46 -6.04 1.87 7.20
N ILE A 47 -5.87 0.66 7.75
CA ILE A 47 -5.62 -0.53 6.91
C ILE A 47 -6.98 -1.04 6.42
N SER A 48 -7.22 -0.89 5.13
CA SER A 48 -8.43 -1.38 4.45
C SER A 48 -8.08 -1.99 3.10
N ILE A 49 -8.96 -2.83 2.55
CA ILE A 49 -8.77 -3.44 1.22
C ILE A 49 -8.69 -2.41 0.08
N ASN A 50 -9.12 -1.16 0.31
CA ASN A 50 -9.02 -0.08 -0.66
C ASN A 50 -7.65 0.62 -0.61
N ASN A 51 -6.96 0.53 0.53
CA ASN A 51 -5.67 1.18 0.79
C ASN A 51 -4.48 0.24 0.55
N LEU A 52 -4.77 -1.05 0.29
CA LEU A 52 -3.78 -2.05 -0.11
C LEU A 52 -3.65 -2.06 -1.63
N MET A 53 -2.50 -1.66 -2.13
CA MET A 53 -2.19 -1.61 -3.56
C MET A 53 -1.27 -2.77 -3.94
N ILE A 54 -1.56 -3.41 -5.06
CA ILE A 54 -0.75 -4.48 -5.65
C ILE A 54 -0.33 -4.07 -7.06
N ASN A 55 0.92 -4.35 -7.40
CA ASN A 55 1.46 -4.18 -8.72
C ASN A 55 1.83 -5.55 -9.28
N GLU A 56 1.10 -5.99 -10.29
CA GLU A 56 1.32 -7.30 -10.96
C GLU A 56 2.02 -7.12 -12.31
N ASP A 57 2.44 -5.90 -12.63
CA ASP A 57 3.21 -5.61 -13.83
C ASP A 57 4.70 -5.78 -13.51
N ASP A 58 5.27 -6.90 -13.95
CA ASP A 58 6.69 -7.23 -13.77
C ASP A 58 7.61 -6.26 -14.54
N ASP A 59 7.11 -5.59 -15.58
CA ASP A 59 7.85 -4.57 -16.33
C ASP A 59 7.78 -3.19 -15.66
N ASN A 60 6.95 -3.02 -14.63
CA ASN A 60 6.83 -1.78 -13.90
C ASN A 60 7.90 -1.72 -12.79
N PRO A 61 8.79 -0.70 -12.79
CA PRO A 61 9.86 -0.57 -11.79
C PRO A 61 9.36 -0.23 -10.37
N SER A 62 8.06 -0.26 -10.13
CA SER A 62 7.44 0.07 -8.83
C SER A 62 7.36 -1.14 -7.92
N TRP A 63 7.21 -0.89 -6.62
CA TRP A 63 7.06 -1.95 -5.62
C TRP A 63 5.88 -2.88 -5.94
N PRO A 64 6.03 -4.20 -5.72
CA PRO A 64 5.00 -5.20 -6.02
C PRO A 64 3.75 -5.07 -5.14
N ALA A 65 3.88 -4.46 -3.97
CA ALA A 65 2.75 -4.08 -3.12
C ALA A 65 3.12 -2.90 -2.23
N PHE A 66 2.14 -2.07 -1.90
CA PHE A 66 2.33 -0.94 -0.99
C PHE A 66 1.02 -0.45 -0.38
N LEU A 67 1.14 0.27 0.72
CA LEU A 67 0.04 0.92 1.43
C LEU A 67 -0.10 2.37 0.96
N ILE A 68 -1.34 2.81 0.77
CA ILE A 68 -1.69 4.21 0.51
C ILE A 68 -2.60 4.75 1.61
N ASP A 69 -2.79 6.06 1.60
CA ASP A 69 -3.66 6.78 2.54
C ASP A 69 -3.13 6.82 3.98
N LEU A 70 -2.16 7.70 4.19
CA LEU A 70 -1.59 7.98 5.51
C LEU A 70 -2.30 9.14 6.22
N ASP A 71 -3.48 9.58 5.77
CA ASP A 71 -4.14 10.76 6.33
C ASP A 71 -4.54 10.57 7.80
N LEU A 72 -4.81 9.33 8.19
CA LEU A 72 -5.07 8.94 9.58
C LEU A 72 -3.83 8.43 10.32
N SER A 73 -2.64 8.51 9.72
CA SER A 73 -1.43 7.99 10.36
C SER A 73 -0.98 8.85 11.54
N ILE A 74 -0.44 8.21 12.57
CA ILE A 74 0.20 8.90 13.70
C ILE A 74 1.66 8.51 13.80
N LYS A 75 2.46 9.41 14.37
CA LYS A 75 3.82 9.07 14.78
C LYS A 75 3.76 8.38 16.15
N GLU A 76 4.22 7.15 16.25
CA GLU A 76 4.47 6.50 17.53
C GLU A 76 5.69 7.14 18.22
N GLN A 77 5.56 7.37 19.53
CA GLN A 77 6.56 8.04 20.38
C GLN A 77 7.63 7.08 20.85
#